data_AF-X6H204-F1
#
_entry.id   AF-X6H204-F1
#
_cell.length_a   1.000
_cell.length_b   1.000
_cell.length_c   1.000
_cell.angle_alpha   90.00
_cell.angle_beta   90.00
_cell.angle_gamma   90.00
#
_symmetry.space_group_name_H-M   'P 1'
#
loop_
_entity.id
_entity.type
_entity.pdbx_description
1 polymer ?
#
loop_
_entity_poly.entity_id
_entity_poly.type
_entity_poly.pdbx_seq_one_letter_code
_entity_poly.pdbx_strand_id
1 'polypeptide(L)'
;MIPWVQLDSAKTPDGGQELRLKRRGTEFSIMLGTNELMNSRLSGSEEALAKLSCERIAGQSRPTILIGGLGMGFTLRAALTELANDAGIVVAELVPAVVAWARGPMAEIFGGCLDDPRVTIQEADVGQLIRLRPAAWDAILLDVDNGPEGIVRKSNDALYSLQGLGAARSALKPGGVLAVWSQGPDGGFTRRLKQAGFGVEEVSTRANGKRGARHVIWIATRT
;
A
#
# COMPACT_ATOMS: atom_id res chain seq x y z
N MET A 1 10.56 27.08 -16.83
CA MET A 1 9.86 25.85 -16.38
C MET A 1 10.94 24.83 -16.02
N ILE A 2 10.95 24.28 -14.80
CA ILE A 2 11.94 23.26 -14.43
C ILE A 2 11.59 21.97 -15.19
N PRO A 3 12.52 21.37 -15.97
CA PRO A 3 12.23 20.17 -16.74
C PRO A 3 12.17 18.93 -15.84
N TRP A 4 11.48 17.89 -16.32
CA TRP A 4 11.60 16.55 -15.73
C TRP A 4 12.93 15.92 -16.13
N VAL A 5 13.64 15.39 -15.15
CA VAL A 5 14.87 14.62 -15.33
C VAL A 5 14.60 13.19 -14.88
N GLN A 6 14.92 12.20 -15.73
CA GLN A 6 14.93 10.80 -15.30
C GLN A 6 16.18 10.55 -14.48
N LEU A 7 15.99 10.07 -13.25
CA LEU A 7 17.08 9.77 -12.33
C LEU A 7 17.54 8.32 -12.47
N ASP A 8 16.60 7.40 -12.65
CA ASP A 8 16.88 5.97 -12.75
C ASP A 8 15.70 5.22 -13.39
N SER A 9 15.90 3.94 -13.69
CA SER A 9 14.89 3.03 -14.24
C SER A 9 15.12 1.59 -13.81
N ALA A 10 14.05 0.82 -13.67
CA ALA A 10 14.11 -0.58 -13.31
C ALA A 10 13.02 -1.39 -14.02
N LYS A 11 13.32 -2.63 -14.37
CA LYS A 11 12.31 -3.54 -14.90
C LYS A 11 11.42 -4.06 -13.78
N THR A 12 10.17 -4.30 -14.12
CA THR A 12 9.27 -5.10 -13.29
C THR A 12 9.80 -6.54 -13.17
N PRO A 13 9.55 -7.28 -12.07
CA PRO A 13 10.03 -8.64 -11.89
C PRO A 13 9.67 -9.64 -13.01
N ASP A 14 8.53 -9.45 -13.67
CA ASP A 14 8.13 -10.23 -14.85
C ASP A 14 8.85 -9.81 -16.14
N GLY A 15 9.67 -8.76 -16.08
CA GLY A 15 10.43 -8.18 -17.19
C GLY A 15 9.58 -7.46 -18.24
N GLY A 16 8.26 -7.43 -18.07
CA GLY A 16 7.31 -6.98 -19.10
C GLY A 16 7.19 -5.46 -19.21
N GLN A 17 7.57 -4.71 -18.17
CA GLN A 17 7.45 -3.26 -18.12
C GLN A 17 8.66 -2.61 -17.45
N GLU A 18 8.80 -1.30 -17.65
CA GLU A 18 9.87 -0.49 -17.06
C GLU A 18 9.28 0.63 -16.19
N LEU A 19 9.73 0.66 -14.94
CA LEU A 19 9.53 1.75 -14.00
C LEU A 19 10.63 2.79 -14.19
N ARG A 20 10.27 4.07 -14.12
CA ARG A 20 11.21 5.18 -14.25
C ARG A 20 11.00 6.17 -13.12
N LEU A 21 12.06 6.47 -12.39
CA LEU A 21 12.07 7.54 -11.40
C LEU A 21 12.40 8.85 -12.10
N LYS A 22 11.51 9.84 -11.95
CA LYS A 22 11.71 11.19 -12.48
C LYS A 22 11.67 12.22 -11.36
N ARG A 23 12.40 13.32 -11.55
CA ARG A 23 12.43 14.46 -10.65
C ARG A 23 12.23 15.78 -11.39
N ARG A 24 11.52 16.71 -10.77
CA ARG A 24 11.38 18.11 -11.20
C ARG A 24 11.40 19.02 -9.98
N GLY A 25 12.50 19.75 -9.78
CA GLY A 25 12.68 20.54 -8.56
C GLY A 25 12.74 19.62 -7.33
N THR A 26 11.76 19.72 -6.43
CA THR A 26 11.59 18.84 -5.26
C THR A 26 10.55 17.74 -5.49
N GLU A 27 9.89 17.73 -6.64
CA GLU A 27 8.85 16.75 -6.97
C GLU A 27 9.48 15.48 -7.55
N PHE A 28 9.02 14.33 -7.08
CA PHE A 28 9.36 13.01 -7.63
C PHE A 28 8.13 12.34 -8.22
N SER A 29 8.36 11.52 -9.24
CA SER A 29 7.33 10.76 -9.92
C SER A 29 7.86 9.39 -10.31
N ILE A 30 7.09 8.34 -10.05
CA ILE A 30 7.36 6.97 -10.53
C ILE A 30 6.41 6.71 -11.70
N MET A 31 6.99 6.43 -12.86
CA MET A 31 6.28 6.25 -14.12
C MET A 31 6.35 4.79 -14.58
N LEU A 32 5.28 4.29 -15.19
CA LEU A 32 5.23 3.01 -15.90
C LEU A 32 4.79 3.25 -17.34
N GLY A 33 5.71 3.09 -18.29
CA GLY A 33 5.47 3.58 -19.66
C GLY A 33 5.10 5.07 -19.63
N THR A 34 3.99 5.46 -20.26
CA THR A 34 3.51 6.86 -20.26
C THR A 34 2.69 7.25 -19.04
N ASN A 35 2.35 6.29 -18.16
CA ASN A 35 1.46 6.51 -17.03
C ASN A 35 2.25 6.92 -15.78
N GLU A 36 1.83 8.00 -15.12
CA GLU A 36 2.31 8.33 -13.77
C GLU A 36 1.59 7.42 -12.78
N LEU A 37 2.33 6.59 -12.05
CA LEU A 37 1.75 5.72 -11.03
C LEU A 37 1.53 6.51 -9.74
N MET A 38 2.51 7.32 -9.34
CA MET A 38 2.48 8.09 -8.11
C MET A 38 3.46 9.26 -8.18
N ASN A 39 3.16 10.32 -7.44
CA ASN A 39 4.03 11.48 -7.29
C ASN A 39 4.14 11.91 -5.83
N SER A 40 5.17 12.69 -5.50
CA SER A 40 5.45 13.11 -4.12
C SER A 40 4.60 14.28 -3.60
N ARG A 41 3.53 14.68 -4.31
CA ARG A 41 2.69 15.83 -3.92
C ARG A 41 1.34 15.46 -3.32
N LEU A 42 0.78 14.33 -3.72
CA LEU A 42 -0.56 13.89 -3.32
C LEU A 42 -0.41 12.65 -2.46
N SER A 43 -0.85 12.73 -1.21
CA SER A 43 -0.70 11.68 -0.20
C SER A 43 -1.96 11.42 0.61
N GLY A 44 -3.01 12.22 0.41
CA GLY A 44 -4.13 12.28 1.35
C GLY A 44 -4.94 10.99 1.45
N SER A 45 -4.96 10.18 0.40
CA SER A 45 -5.67 8.90 0.42
C SER A 45 -4.83 7.76 1.00
N GLU A 46 -3.53 7.81 0.81
CA GLU A 46 -2.51 6.88 1.31
C GLU A 46 -2.33 7.05 2.82
N GLU A 47 -2.37 8.30 3.29
CA GLU A 47 -2.44 8.65 4.72
C GLU A 47 -3.75 8.16 5.34
N ALA A 48 -4.88 8.35 4.65
CA ALA A 48 -6.19 7.87 5.11
C ALA A 48 -6.24 6.33 5.20
N LEU A 49 -5.59 5.61 4.27
CA LEU A 49 -5.47 4.16 4.32
C LEU A 49 -4.83 3.70 5.63
N ALA A 50 -3.70 4.32 5.99
CA ALA A 50 -3.02 4.00 7.24
C ALA A 50 -3.85 4.36 8.47
N LYS A 51 -4.36 5.59 8.52
CA LYS A 51 -5.11 6.09 9.66
C LYS A 51 -6.37 5.28 9.95
N LEU A 52 -7.22 5.07 8.94
CA LEU A 52 -8.43 4.28 9.09
C LEU A 52 -8.10 2.87 9.57
N SER A 53 -7.05 2.24 9.02
CA SER A 53 -6.64 0.90 9.45
C SER A 53 -6.21 0.87 10.92
N CYS A 54 -5.39 1.84 11.35
CA CYS A 54 -4.91 1.94 12.73
C CYS A 54 -6.05 2.17 13.72
N GLU A 55 -7.04 3.00 13.36
CA GLU A 55 -8.25 3.21 14.17
C GLU A 55 -9.02 1.91 14.45
N ARG A 56 -9.08 0.97 13.48
CA ARG A 56 -9.78 -0.32 13.67
C ARG A 56 -9.03 -1.29 14.57
N ILE A 57 -7.72 -1.11 14.74
CA ILE A 57 -6.88 -1.98 15.57
C ILE A 57 -6.37 -1.28 16.84
N ALA A 58 -6.87 -0.09 17.18
CA ALA A 58 -6.38 0.72 18.30
C ALA A 58 -6.47 0.01 19.68
N GLY A 59 -7.33 -1.01 19.80
CA GLY A 59 -7.43 -1.84 21.01
C GLY A 59 -6.44 -3.01 21.09
N GLN A 60 -5.67 -3.27 20.03
CA GLN A 60 -4.71 -4.38 19.98
C GLN A 60 -3.39 -3.98 20.62
N SER A 61 -2.90 -4.79 21.57
CA SER A 61 -1.58 -4.60 22.16
C SER A 61 -0.48 -5.04 21.19
N ARG A 62 0.55 -4.21 20.98
CA ARG A 62 1.72 -4.54 20.14
C ARG A 62 1.33 -4.99 18.71
N PRO A 63 0.57 -4.18 17.97
CA PRO A 63 0.04 -4.59 16.68
C PRO A 63 1.15 -4.87 15.66
N THR A 64 0.94 -5.87 14.81
CA THR A 64 1.82 -6.20 13.69
C THR A 64 1.09 -5.94 12.37
N ILE A 65 1.64 -5.06 11.54
CA ILE A 65 1.02 -4.59 10.30
C ILE A 65 1.84 -5.04 9.10
N LEU A 66 1.15 -5.48 8.04
CA LEU A 66 1.74 -5.69 6.72
C LEU A 66 1.26 -4.58 5.78
N ILE A 67 2.19 -3.87 5.15
CA ILE A 67 1.92 -2.91 4.07
C ILE A 67 2.42 -3.53 2.77
N GLY A 68 1.53 -3.72 1.80
CA GLY A 68 1.90 -4.08 0.44
C GLY A 68 2.12 -2.82 -0.40
N GLY A 69 3.32 -2.68 -0.97
CA GLY A 69 3.75 -1.51 -1.72
C GLY A 69 4.48 -0.50 -0.84
N LEU A 70 5.67 -0.08 -1.26
CA LEU A 70 6.41 1.00 -0.59
C LEU A 70 6.04 2.38 -1.15
N GLY A 71 5.92 2.46 -2.48
CA GLY A 71 5.59 3.67 -3.21
C GLY A 71 6.42 4.89 -2.81
N MET A 72 5.75 6.00 -2.48
CA MET A 72 6.37 7.23 -1.96
C MET A 72 6.50 7.25 -0.43
N GLY A 73 6.17 6.14 0.24
CA GLY A 73 6.26 5.98 1.69
C GLY A 73 5.15 6.67 2.49
N PHE A 74 4.11 7.21 1.85
CA PHE A 74 3.04 7.94 2.53
C PHE A 74 2.28 7.08 3.54
N THR A 75 1.83 5.88 3.13
CA THR A 75 1.15 4.94 4.02
C THR A 75 2.04 4.50 5.18
N LEU A 76 3.34 4.23 4.93
CA LEU A 76 4.29 3.88 5.98
C LEU A 76 4.45 5.01 7.01
N ARG A 77 4.72 6.24 6.55
CA ARG A 77 4.90 7.39 7.47
C ARG A 77 3.65 7.70 8.28
N ALA A 78 2.48 7.60 7.65
CA ALA A 78 1.21 7.74 8.35
C ALA A 78 1.02 6.64 9.40
N ALA A 79 1.28 5.37 9.08
CA ALA A 79 1.19 4.27 10.04
C ALA A 79 2.13 4.47 11.24
N LEU A 80 3.37 4.90 10.99
CA LEU A 80 4.34 5.19 12.07
C LEU A 80 3.90 6.32 13.00
N THR A 81 3.07 7.25 12.51
CA THR A 81 2.52 8.37 13.30
C THR A 81 1.36 7.92 14.19
N GLU A 82 0.55 6.98 13.71
CA GLU A 82 -0.64 6.48 14.42
C GLU A 82 -0.32 5.37 15.43
N LEU A 83 0.81 4.67 15.26
CA LEU A 83 1.16 3.51 16.08
C LEU A 83 2.13 3.86 17.20
N ALA A 84 1.98 3.15 18.31
CA ALA A 84 2.92 3.19 19.43
C ALA A 84 4.28 2.57 19.06
N ASN A 85 5.27 2.78 19.93
CA ASN A 85 6.66 2.34 19.72
C ASN A 85 6.85 0.82 19.78
N ASP A 86 5.86 0.07 20.27
CA ASP A 86 5.88 -1.38 20.44
C ASP A 86 5.21 -2.14 19.29
N ALA A 87 4.73 -1.42 18.26
CA ALA A 87 4.18 -1.98 17.04
C ALA A 87 5.29 -2.50 16.10
N GLY A 88 4.93 -3.46 15.24
CA GLY A 88 5.78 -3.93 14.14
C GLY A 88 5.13 -3.61 12.80
N ILE A 89 5.91 -3.10 11.85
CA ILE A 89 5.47 -2.80 10.49
C ILE A 89 6.39 -3.55 9.51
N VAL A 90 5.80 -4.42 8.70
CA VAL A 90 6.47 -5.07 7.57
C VAL A 90 5.99 -4.40 6.29
N VAL A 91 6.90 -3.88 5.47
CA VAL A 91 6.58 -3.37 4.14
C VAL A 91 7.08 -4.35 3.10
N ALA A 92 6.17 -4.88 2.29
CA ALA A 92 6.48 -5.74 1.16
C ALA A 92 6.59 -4.89 -0.10
N GLU A 93 7.79 -4.74 -0.64
CA GLU A 93 8.03 -4.08 -1.92
C GLU A 93 8.49 -5.10 -2.95
N LEU A 94 7.80 -5.15 -4.08
CA LEU A 94 8.04 -6.16 -5.10
C LEU A 94 9.25 -5.81 -5.99
N VAL A 95 9.58 -4.52 -6.12
CA VAL A 95 10.67 -4.03 -6.98
C VAL A 95 11.81 -3.49 -6.11
N PRO A 96 12.95 -4.21 -6.01
CA PRO A 96 14.12 -3.78 -5.23
C PRO A 96 14.60 -2.34 -5.52
N ALA A 97 14.49 -1.91 -6.78
CA ALA A 97 14.86 -0.55 -7.16
C ALA A 97 14.02 0.53 -6.46
N VAL A 98 12.75 0.29 -6.16
CA VAL A 98 11.91 1.25 -5.42
C VAL A 98 12.43 1.43 -4.00
N VAL A 99 12.90 0.35 -3.35
CA VAL A 99 13.57 0.43 -2.04
C VAL A 99 14.88 1.21 -2.15
N ALA A 100 15.70 0.93 -3.17
CA ALA A 100 16.94 1.65 -3.42
C ALA A 100 16.69 3.15 -3.66
N TRP A 101 15.65 3.50 -4.41
CA TRP A 101 15.25 4.88 -4.65
C TRP A 101 14.82 5.59 -3.36
N ALA A 102 14.05 4.89 -2.52
CA ALA A 102 13.60 5.40 -1.24
C ALA A 102 14.76 5.69 -0.27
N ARG A 103 15.81 4.84 -0.28
CA ARG A 103 17.03 5.05 0.52
C ARG A 103 18.00 6.06 -0.09
N GLY A 104 17.94 6.30 -1.40
CA GLY A 104 18.83 7.20 -2.12
C GLY A 104 18.14 8.49 -2.56
N PRO A 105 17.81 8.64 -3.85
CA PRO A 105 17.31 9.89 -4.42
C PRO A 105 16.05 10.45 -3.74
N MET A 106 15.19 9.61 -3.14
CA MET A 106 13.98 10.03 -2.44
C MET A 106 14.13 10.12 -0.91
N ALA A 107 15.34 10.00 -0.35
CA ALA A 107 15.55 9.94 1.10
C ALA A 107 14.91 11.11 1.87
N GLU A 108 14.92 12.31 1.29
CA GLU A 108 14.28 13.50 1.88
C GLU A 108 12.76 13.33 2.04
N ILE A 109 12.10 12.69 1.06
CA ILE A 109 10.65 12.39 1.14
C ILE A 109 10.38 11.35 2.23
N PHE A 110 11.26 10.35 2.34
CA PHE A 110 11.12 9.28 3.32
C PHE A 110 11.43 9.74 4.75
N GLY A 111 12.23 10.79 4.93
CA GLY A 111 12.44 11.42 6.25
C GLY A 111 12.99 10.45 7.30
N GLY A 112 13.78 9.46 6.89
CA GLY A 112 14.36 8.44 7.78
C GLY A 112 13.38 7.34 8.22
N CYS A 113 12.14 7.29 7.71
CA CYS A 113 11.15 6.32 8.18
C CYS A 113 11.52 4.85 7.88
N LEU A 114 12.46 4.60 6.96
CA LEU A 114 12.97 3.26 6.66
C LEU A 114 13.96 2.73 7.70
N ASP A 115 14.44 3.60 8.60
CA ASP A 115 15.39 3.25 9.65
C ASP A 115 14.72 3.24 11.05
N ASP A 116 13.41 3.48 11.10
CA ASP A 116 12.62 3.32 12.33
C ASP A 116 12.67 1.84 12.78
N PRO A 117 12.99 1.54 14.04
CA PRO A 117 13.18 0.16 14.53
C PRO A 117 11.90 -0.69 14.44
N ARG A 118 10.73 -0.08 14.26
CA ARG A 118 9.47 -0.80 14.02
C ARG A 118 9.36 -1.34 12.60
N VAL A 119 10.17 -0.84 11.66
CA VAL A 119 10.02 -1.10 10.23
C VAL A 119 10.95 -2.21 9.76
N THR A 120 10.39 -3.19 9.05
CA THR A 120 11.14 -4.19 8.29
C THR A 120 10.72 -4.12 6.83
N ILE A 121 11.66 -3.83 5.93
CA ILE A 121 11.44 -3.90 4.49
C ILE A 121 11.70 -5.33 4.01
N GLN A 122 10.76 -5.90 3.27
CA GLN A 122 10.92 -7.18 2.58
C GLN A 122 10.75 -6.96 1.08
N GLU A 123 11.82 -7.22 0.34
CA GLU A 123 11.81 -7.22 -1.13
C GLU A 123 11.12 -8.51 -1.63
N ALA A 124 9.78 -8.54 -1.57
CA ALA A 124 8.98 -9.73 -1.81
C ALA A 124 7.57 -9.40 -2.30
N ASP A 125 6.91 -10.39 -2.90
CA ASP A 125 5.49 -10.34 -3.24
C ASP A 125 4.65 -10.35 -1.94
N VAL A 126 3.79 -9.34 -1.76
CA VAL A 126 2.93 -9.24 -0.57
C VAL A 126 1.99 -10.44 -0.43
N GLY A 127 1.48 -10.97 -1.55
CA GLY A 127 0.63 -12.15 -1.57
C GLY A 127 1.35 -13.40 -1.05
N GLN A 128 2.65 -13.51 -1.30
CA GLN A 128 3.47 -14.58 -0.71
C GLN A 128 3.53 -14.43 0.81
N LEU A 129 3.78 -13.23 1.34
CA LEU A 129 3.82 -13.00 2.79
C LEU A 129 2.47 -13.26 3.46
N ILE A 130 1.37 -12.89 2.81
CA ILE A 130 0.00 -13.20 3.24
C ILE A 130 -0.19 -14.72 3.34
N ARG A 131 0.19 -15.49 2.31
CA ARG A 131 -0.01 -16.95 2.29
C ARG A 131 0.87 -17.70 3.28
N LEU A 132 2.08 -17.21 3.56
CA LEU A 132 3.06 -17.89 4.42
C LEU A 132 2.74 -17.79 5.91
N ARG A 133 1.95 -16.80 6.34
CA ARG A 133 1.80 -16.46 7.76
C ARG A 133 0.32 -16.39 8.19
N PRO A 134 -0.31 -17.52 8.53
CA PRO A 134 -1.66 -17.51 9.09
C PRO A 134 -1.69 -16.79 10.44
N ALA A 135 -2.76 -16.02 10.70
CA ALA A 135 -3.01 -15.29 11.95
C ALA A 135 -1.82 -14.45 12.47
N ALA A 136 -1.06 -13.82 11.57
CA ALA A 136 0.13 -13.04 11.92
C ALA A 136 -0.12 -11.53 12.00
N TRP A 137 -1.14 -11.03 11.30
CA TRP A 137 -1.30 -9.60 11.07
C TRP A 137 -2.52 -9.04 11.78
N ASP A 138 -2.35 -7.95 12.51
CA ASP A 138 -3.47 -7.16 13.03
C ASP A 138 -4.09 -6.31 11.91
N ALA A 139 -3.26 -5.83 10.98
CA ALA A 139 -3.73 -5.17 9.77
C ALA A 139 -2.89 -5.56 8.54
N ILE A 140 -3.55 -5.64 7.38
CA ILE A 140 -2.93 -5.76 6.06
C ILE A 140 -3.42 -4.57 5.23
N LEU A 141 -2.52 -3.70 4.79
CA LEU A 141 -2.82 -2.50 3.99
C LEU A 141 -2.28 -2.75 2.59
N LEU A 142 -3.15 -2.80 1.59
CA LEU A 142 -2.76 -3.01 0.19
C LEU A 142 -2.81 -1.67 -0.57
N ASP A 143 -1.63 -1.12 -0.82
CA ASP A 143 -1.36 0.05 -1.66
C ASP A 143 -0.42 -0.35 -2.82
N VAL A 144 -0.84 -1.39 -3.57
CA VAL A 144 0.00 -2.07 -4.57
C VAL A 144 -0.36 -1.71 -6.03
N ASP A 145 -1.56 -1.19 -6.26
CA ASP A 145 -2.12 -0.91 -7.58
C ASP A 145 -3.28 0.11 -7.46
N ASN A 146 -3.84 0.52 -8.59
CA ASN A 146 -5.04 1.36 -8.72
C ASN A 146 -6.35 0.64 -8.34
N GLY A 147 -6.27 -0.40 -7.50
CA GLY A 147 -7.39 -1.20 -7.04
C GLY A 147 -7.66 -2.46 -7.88
N PRO A 148 -8.80 -3.14 -7.65
CA PRO A 148 -9.14 -4.42 -8.27
C PRO A 148 -9.46 -4.36 -9.77
N GLU A 149 -9.72 -3.17 -10.32
CA GLU A 149 -9.78 -2.91 -11.77
C GLU A 149 -8.46 -2.32 -12.32
N GLY A 150 -7.40 -2.33 -11.51
CA GLY A 150 -6.12 -1.71 -11.78
C GLY A 150 -5.45 -2.23 -13.06
N ILE A 151 -4.89 -1.29 -13.82
CA ILE A 151 -4.28 -1.54 -15.13
C ILE A 151 -2.84 -2.08 -14.99
N VAL A 152 -2.24 -1.99 -13.80
CA VAL A 152 -0.78 -2.05 -13.66
C VAL A 152 -0.25 -3.48 -13.79
N ARG A 153 -0.81 -4.48 -13.08
CA ARG A 153 -0.40 -5.88 -13.28
C ARG A 153 -1.48 -6.92 -13.02
N LYS A 154 -1.68 -7.82 -13.99
CA LYS A 154 -2.53 -9.02 -13.86
C LYS A 154 -2.13 -9.95 -12.71
N SER A 155 -0.87 -9.93 -12.27
CA SER A 155 -0.44 -10.72 -11.11
C SER A 155 -1.11 -10.27 -9.81
N ASN A 156 -1.50 -8.99 -9.71
CA ASN A 156 -2.20 -8.45 -8.56
C ASN A 156 -3.67 -8.91 -8.51
N ASP A 157 -4.27 -9.31 -9.63
CA ASP A 157 -5.65 -9.83 -9.69
C ASP A 157 -5.85 -10.99 -8.70
N ALA A 158 -4.80 -11.79 -8.49
CA ALA A 158 -4.81 -12.89 -7.53
C ALA A 158 -5.09 -12.41 -6.09
N LEU A 159 -4.62 -11.23 -5.69
CA LEU A 159 -4.87 -10.63 -4.36
C LEU A 159 -6.35 -10.32 -4.15
N TYR A 160 -7.04 -9.88 -5.20
CA TYR A 160 -8.43 -9.43 -5.16
C TYR A 160 -9.45 -10.53 -5.50
N SER A 161 -8.96 -11.68 -5.94
CA SER A 161 -9.75 -12.89 -6.16
C SER A 161 -10.33 -13.42 -4.85
N LEU A 162 -11.39 -14.23 -4.92
CA LEU A 162 -11.97 -14.86 -3.73
C LEU A 162 -10.94 -15.71 -2.96
N GLN A 163 -10.04 -16.37 -3.68
CA GLN A 163 -8.94 -17.14 -3.08
C GLN A 163 -7.93 -16.24 -2.36
N GLY A 164 -7.53 -15.12 -2.98
CA GLY A 164 -6.64 -14.13 -2.38
C GLY A 164 -7.22 -13.50 -1.13
N LEU A 165 -8.51 -13.13 -1.18
CA LEU A 165 -9.24 -12.59 -0.03
C LEU A 165 -9.39 -13.63 1.10
N GLY A 166 -9.62 -14.90 0.77
CA GLY A 166 -9.59 -16.00 1.74
C GLY A 166 -8.23 -16.19 2.41
N ALA A 167 -7.14 -16.04 1.66
CA ALA A 167 -5.78 -16.06 2.19
C ALA A 167 -5.51 -14.85 3.11
N ALA A 168 -5.90 -13.64 2.68
CA ALA A 168 -5.80 -12.43 3.51
C ALA A 168 -6.58 -12.58 4.82
N ARG A 169 -7.82 -13.10 4.75
CA ARG A 169 -8.62 -13.37 5.95
C ARG A 169 -7.91 -14.36 6.88
N SER A 170 -7.34 -15.44 6.33
CA SER A 170 -6.62 -16.45 7.13
C SER A 170 -5.36 -15.89 7.77
N ALA A 171 -4.68 -14.95 7.11
CA ALA A 171 -3.46 -14.29 7.58
C ALA A 171 -3.71 -13.25 8.69
N LEU A 172 -4.90 -12.65 8.74
CA LEU A 172 -5.29 -11.72 9.80
C LEU A 172 -5.53 -12.43 11.13
N LYS A 173 -5.20 -11.79 12.25
CA LYS A 173 -5.67 -12.23 13.58
C LYS A 173 -7.18 -12.00 13.73
N PRO A 174 -7.88 -12.67 14.67
CA PRO A 174 -9.26 -12.33 15.01
C PRO A 174 -9.41 -10.84 15.32
N GLY A 175 -10.41 -10.17 14.71
CA GLY A 175 -10.59 -8.72 14.82
C GLY A 175 -9.63 -7.89 13.95
N GLY A 176 -8.74 -8.52 13.18
CA GLY A 176 -7.83 -7.84 12.27
C GLY A 176 -8.52 -7.28 11.03
N VAL A 177 -7.84 -6.37 10.34
CA VAL A 177 -8.40 -5.62 9.20
C VAL A 177 -7.57 -5.78 7.93
N LEU A 178 -8.23 -6.06 6.81
CA LEU A 178 -7.70 -5.87 5.47
C LEU A 178 -8.18 -4.52 4.96
N ALA A 179 -7.25 -3.62 4.65
CA ALA A 179 -7.54 -2.34 4.03
C ALA A 179 -7.00 -2.32 2.60
N VAL A 180 -7.81 -1.89 1.64
CA VAL A 180 -7.44 -1.87 0.22
C VAL A 180 -7.71 -0.49 -0.35
N TRP A 181 -6.68 0.15 -0.89
CA TRP A 181 -6.81 1.40 -1.62
C TRP A 181 -7.20 1.15 -3.08
N SER A 182 -7.96 2.07 -3.67
CA SER A 182 -8.32 2.06 -5.08
C SER A 182 -8.58 3.44 -5.64
N GLN A 183 -8.22 3.60 -6.91
CA GLN A 183 -8.46 4.83 -7.65
C GLN A 183 -9.97 5.10 -7.87
N GLY A 184 -10.81 4.05 -7.85
CA GLY A 184 -12.24 4.17 -8.08
C GLY A 184 -13.08 3.11 -7.35
N PRO A 185 -14.41 3.24 -7.37
CA PRO A 185 -15.32 2.25 -6.79
C PRO A 185 -15.40 0.98 -7.64
N ASP A 186 -15.51 -0.18 -6.98
CA ASP A 186 -15.83 -1.48 -7.61
C ASP A 186 -16.87 -2.20 -6.73
N GLY A 187 -18.13 -2.15 -7.15
CA GLY A 187 -19.22 -2.82 -6.43
C GLY A 187 -19.14 -4.35 -6.47
N GLY A 188 -18.44 -4.93 -7.46
CA GLY A 188 -18.13 -6.36 -7.52
C GLY A 188 -17.12 -6.77 -6.44
N PHE A 189 -16.13 -5.92 -6.17
CA PHE A 189 -15.14 -6.18 -5.13
C PHE A 189 -15.75 -6.20 -3.73
N THR A 190 -16.65 -5.27 -3.40
CA THR A 190 -17.40 -5.30 -2.13
C THR A 190 -18.15 -6.62 -1.94
N ARG A 191 -18.77 -7.15 -3.01
CA ARG A 191 -19.43 -8.46 -2.96
C ARG A 191 -18.43 -9.59 -2.71
N ARG A 192 -17.26 -9.57 -3.38
CA ARG A 192 -16.20 -10.57 -3.18
C ARG A 192 -15.65 -10.55 -1.75
N LEU A 193 -15.44 -9.38 -1.15
CA LEU A 193 -15.03 -9.24 0.26
C LEU A 193 -16.07 -9.87 1.22
N LYS A 194 -17.36 -9.60 1.00
CA LYS A 194 -18.44 -10.22 1.79
C LYS A 194 -18.49 -11.74 1.61
N GLN A 195 -18.34 -12.22 0.37
CA GLN A 195 -18.28 -13.67 0.08
C GLN A 195 -17.07 -14.35 0.73
N ALA A 196 -15.95 -13.65 0.88
CA ALA A 196 -14.78 -14.13 1.60
C ALA A 196 -14.96 -14.13 3.14
N GLY A 197 -16.10 -13.64 3.65
CA GLY A 197 -16.44 -13.66 5.07
C GLY A 197 -15.91 -12.46 5.87
N PHE A 198 -15.75 -11.30 5.22
CA PHE A 198 -15.43 -10.04 5.90
C PHE A 198 -16.69 -9.20 6.20
N GLY A 199 -16.65 -8.46 7.31
CA GLY A 199 -17.46 -7.24 7.46
C GLY A 199 -16.83 -6.12 6.63
N VAL A 200 -17.60 -5.39 5.82
CA VAL A 200 -17.04 -4.46 4.81
C VAL A 200 -17.63 -3.06 4.97
N GLU A 201 -16.74 -2.07 5.04
CA GLU A 201 -17.04 -0.65 4.96
C GLU A 201 -16.30 -0.03 3.77
N GLU A 202 -16.99 0.85 3.03
CA GLU A 202 -16.41 1.62 1.93
C GLU A 202 -16.26 3.08 2.35
N VAL A 203 -15.03 3.59 2.32
CA VAL A 203 -14.73 4.98 2.69
C VAL A 203 -14.27 5.72 1.43
N SER A 204 -15.01 6.77 1.06
CA SER A 204 -14.59 7.65 -0.03
C SER A 204 -13.63 8.72 0.51
N THR A 205 -12.42 8.76 -0.04
CA THR A 205 -11.39 9.74 0.31
C THR A 205 -11.06 10.62 -0.89
N ARG A 206 -10.24 11.65 -0.71
CA ARG A 206 -9.73 12.46 -1.82
C ARG A 206 -8.21 12.57 -1.76
N ALA A 207 -7.58 12.66 -2.93
CA ALA A 207 -6.12 12.72 -3.10
C ALA A 207 -5.42 13.84 -2.31
N ASN A 208 -6.13 14.93 -1.98
CA ASN A 208 -5.63 16.03 -1.15
C ASN A 208 -6.64 16.40 -0.05
N GLY A 209 -6.90 15.44 0.85
CA GLY A 209 -7.79 15.61 2.00
C GLY A 209 -9.24 15.95 1.60
N LYS A 210 -9.55 17.24 1.43
CA LYS A 210 -10.87 17.75 1.03
C LYS A 210 -11.00 18.07 -0.47
N ARG A 211 -9.92 18.00 -1.26
CA ARG A 211 -9.89 18.36 -2.70
C ARG A 211 -9.18 17.27 -3.53
N GLY A 212 -9.33 17.32 -4.85
CA GLY A 212 -8.73 16.34 -5.78
C GLY A 212 -9.64 15.16 -6.13
N ALA A 213 -9.07 14.22 -6.90
CA ALA A 213 -9.75 13.00 -7.34
C ALA A 213 -10.28 12.21 -6.14
N ARG A 214 -11.42 11.54 -6.33
CA ARG A 214 -12.02 10.67 -5.31
C ARG A 214 -11.40 9.30 -5.42
N HIS A 215 -10.93 8.77 -4.30
CA HIS A 215 -10.45 7.40 -4.17
C HIS A 215 -11.38 6.63 -3.23
N VAL A 216 -11.25 5.31 -3.24
CA VAL A 216 -12.03 4.41 -2.38
C VAL A 216 -11.06 3.61 -1.54
N ILE A 217 -11.40 3.47 -0.26
CA ILE A 217 -10.72 2.57 0.66
C ILE A 217 -11.76 1.58 1.17
N TRP A 218 -11.52 0.30 0.92
CA TRP A 218 -12.28 -0.75 1.60
C TRP A 218 -11.61 -1.09 2.92
N ILE A 219 -12.40 -1.10 3.99
CA ILE A 219 -12.02 -1.62 5.30
C ILE A 219 -12.79 -2.92 5.49
N ALA A 220 -12.08 -4.05 5.49
CA ALA A 220 -12.64 -5.39 5.61
C ALA A 220 -12.19 -6.03 6.93
N THR A 221 -13.12 -6.22 7.88
CA THR A 221 -12.83 -6.75 9.21
C THR A 221 -13.03 -8.26 9.26
N ARG A 222 -12.06 -8.98 9.85
CA ARG A 222 -12.19 -10.39 10.18
C ARG A 222 -12.99 -10.51 11.48
N THR A 223 -14.30 -10.66 11.33
CA THR A 223 -15.20 -11.07 12.41
C THR A 223 -15.02 -12.54 12.76
#